data_AF-A0A960X116-F1
#
_entry.id   AF-A0A960X116-F1
#
_cell.length_a   1.000
_cell.length_b   1.000
_cell.length_c   1.000
_cell.angle_alpha   90.00
_cell.angle_beta   90.00
_cell.angle_gamma   90.00
#
_symmetry.space_group_name_H-M   'P 1'
#
loop_
_entity.id
_entity.type
_entity.pdbx_description
1 polymer ?
#
loop_
_entity_poly.entity_id
_entity_poly.type
_entity_poly.pdbx_seq_one_letter_code
_entity_poly.pdbx_strand_id
1 'polypeptide(L)'
;MKSWMWIAFAVAVLAQWAMPLTQILRHEKVLTQGALVKLRCTAPDPYDPLRGRFLRVSLQPDHAKLPAGVEVESGATIYVKLLPGEDGVSTIADAALSPGDDGVWAQVKVRYNYSDATPIEWPIDRFYVNEVIAPEADKWLAENLRNREAPILAEVRVLDGRMVLENLSVDGRSFREILRETLTLVK
;
A
#
# COMPACT_ATOMS: atom_id res chain seq x y z
N MET A 1 -6.37 38.35 -33.86
CA MET A 1 -7.35 37.56 -33.05
C MET A 1 -6.99 36.06 -32.88
N LYS A 2 -5.86 35.55 -33.38
CA LYS A 2 -5.54 34.10 -33.32
C LYS A 2 -4.59 33.70 -32.17
N SER A 3 -3.86 34.66 -31.59
CA SER A 3 -2.85 34.40 -30.54
C SER A 3 -3.46 33.98 -29.19
N TRP A 4 -4.63 34.53 -28.82
CA TRP A 4 -5.27 34.21 -27.54
C TRP A 4 -5.79 32.76 -27.51
N MET A 5 -6.18 32.20 -28.67
CA MET A 5 -6.58 30.80 -28.79
C MET A 5 -5.41 29.86 -28.52
N TRP A 6 -4.20 30.20 -28.99
CA TRP A 6 -3.00 29.42 -28.70
C TRP A 6 -2.58 29.52 -27.23
N ILE A 7 -2.76 30.68 -26.60
CA ILE A 7 -2.51 30.84 -25.15
C ILE A 7 -3.50 29.98 -24.35
N ALA A 8 -4.80 30.05 -24.66
CA ALA A 8 -5.82 29.24 -24.01
C ALA A 8 -5.55 27.73 -24.19
N PHE A 9 -5.14 27.32 -25.40
CA PHE A 9 -4.75 25.94 -25.68
C PHE A 9 -3.53 25.51 -24.85
N ALA A 10 -2.48 26.32 -24.80
CA ALA A 10 -1.29 26.01 -24.01
C ALA A 10 -1.60 25.87 -22.51
N VAL A 11 -2.45 26.76 -21.96
CA VAL A 11 -2.91 26.68 -20.57
C VAL A 11 -3.69 25.39 -20.33
N ALA A 12 -4.57 24.99 -21.25
CA ALA A 12 -5.33 23.75 -21.14
C ALA A 12 -4.42 22.51 -21.14
N VAL A 13 -3.44 22.47 -22.03
CA VAL A 13 -2.44 21.38 -22.07
C VAL A 13 -1.65 21.32 -20.77
N LEU A 14 -1.14 22.45 -20.27
CA LEU A 14 -0.41 22.50 -19.00
C LEU A 14 -1.27 22.03 -17.83
N ALA A 15 -2.55 22.44 -17.77
CA ALA A 15 -3.48 22.00 -16.74
C ALA A 15 -3.74 20.48 -16.80
N GLN A 16 -3.87 19.92 -18.01
CA GLN A 16 -4.05 18.48 -18.22
C GLN A 16 -2.85 17.66 -17.72
N TRP A 17 -1.62 18.14 -17.94
CA TRP A 17 -0.40 17.46 -17.48
C TRP A 17 -0.09 17.70 -16.00
N ALA A 18 -0.50 18.84 -15.44
CA ALA A 18 -0.24 19.17 -14.04
C ALA A 18 -0.88 18.15 -13.07
N MET A 19 -2.08 17.66 -13.37
CA MET A 19 -2.75 16.66 -12.53
C MET A 19 -1.96 15.35 -12.39
N PRO A 20 -1.65 14.58 -13.45
CA PRO A 20 -0.89 13.35 -13.31
C PRO A 20 0.53 13.60 -12.78
N LEU A 21 1.18 14.71 -13.18
CA LEU A 21 2.52 15.03 -12.69
C LEU A 21 2.52 15.26 -11.17
N THR A 22 1.55 16.00 -10.63
CA THR A 22 1.44 16.18 -9.17
C THR A 22 1.12 14.89 -8.43
N GLN A 23 0.40 13.93 -9.04
CA GLN A 23 0.20 12.61 -8.45
C GLN A 23 1.51 11.82 -8.39
N ILE A 24 2.26 11.78 -9.49
CA ILE A 24 3.56 11.09 -9.57
C ILE A 24 4.53 11.69 -8.55
N LEU A 25 4.67 13.02 -8.51
CA LEU A 25 5.58 13.69 -7.59
C LEU A 25 5.21 13.41 -6.12
N ARG A 26 3.92 13.36 -5.79
CA ARG A 26 3.48 13.02 -4.42
C ARG A 26 3.76 11.55 -4.09
N HIS A 27 3.58 10.65 -5.05
CA HIS A 27 3.91 9.24 -4.89
C HIS A 27 5.41 9.02 -4.66
N GLU A 28 6.27 9.61 -5.50
CA GLU A 28 7.73 9.57 -5.36
C GLU A 28 8.22 10.21 -4.06
N LYS A 29 7.59 11.31 -3.64
CA LYS A 29 7.90 11.94 -2.34
C LYS A 29 7.65 10.97 -1.18
N VAL A 30 6.54 10.23 -1.20
CA VAL A 30 6.25 9.22 -0.17
C VAL A 30 7.29 8.09 -0.22
N LEU A 31 7.64 7.59 -1.41
CA LEU A 31 8.64 6.52 -1.56
C LEU A 31 10.03 6.93 -1.03
N THR A 32 10.46 8.15 -1.33
CA THR A 32 11.82 8.62 -1.03
C THR A 32 11.97 9.21 0.37
N GLN A 33 10.94 9.89 0.90
CA GLN A 33 10.99 10.62 2.17
C GLN A 33 10.14 9.97 3.27
N GLY A 34 9.31 8.98 2.93
CA GLY A 34 8.42 8.31 3.88
C GLY A 34 9.15 7.36 4.83
N ALA A 35 8.61 7.25 6.03
CA ALA A 35 9.05 6.27 7.00
C ALA A 35 8.70 4.85 6.51
N LEU A 36 9.65 3.93 6.59
CA LEU A 36 9.43 2.53 6.24
C LEU A 36 8.70 1.82 7.37
N VAL A 37 7.57 1.21 7.04
CA VAL A 37 6.71 0.41 7.92
C VAL A 37 6.58 -0.97 7.29
N LYS A 38 6.72 -2.03 8.09
CA LYS A 38 6.50 -3.40 7.63
C LYS A 38 5.19 -3.91 8.19
N LEU A 39 4.24 -4.28 7.35
CA LEU A 39 2.95 -4.84 7.76
C LEU A 39 2.85 -6.29 7.30
N ARG A 40 2.20 -7.15 8.08
CA ARG A 40 1.90 -8.50 7.60
C ARG A 40 0.89 -8.40 6.46
N CYS A 41 1.03 -9.24 5.46
CA CYS A 41 0.08 -9.27 4.38
C CYS A 41 -0.18 -10.69 3.86
N THR A 42 -1.35 -10.86 3.28
CA THR A 42 -1.62 -11.97 2.37
C THR A 42 -1.62 -11.44 0.95
N ALA A 43 -1.08 -12.22 0.02
CA ALA A 43 -0.90 -11.81 -1.37
C ALA A 43 -1.42 -12.87 -2.36
N PRO A 44 -2.72 -13.27 -2.30
CA PRO A 44 -3.28 -14.13 -3.35
C PRO A 44 -3.22 -13.44 -4.73
N ASP A 45 -3.02 -14.20 -5.81
CA ASP A 45 -3.07 -13.68 -7.18
C ASP A 45 -4.49 -13.83 -7.79
N PRO A 46 -5.24 -12.75 -8.02
CA PRO A 46 -6.38 -12.75 -8.91
C PRO A 46 -5.97 -12.35 -10.32
N TYR A 47 -6.00 -13.29 -11.26
CA TYR A 47 -5.79 -12.98 -12.69
C TYR A 47 -6.84 -11.97 -13.23
N ASP A 48 -6.37 -10.85 -13.81
CA ASP A 48 -7.21 -9.85 -14.49
C ASP A 48 -6.62 -9.53 -15.90
N PRO A 49 -7.32 -9.90 -17.00
CA PRO A 49 -6.79 -9.76 -18.36
C PRO A 49 -6.68 -8.31 -18.86
N LEU A 50 -7.29 -7.33 -18.20
CA LEU A 50 -7.29 -5.93 -18.64
C LEU A 50 -6.34 -5.03 -17.83
N ARG A 51 -5.94 -5.47 -16.64
CA ARG A 51 -5.18 -4.64 -15.68
C ARG A 51 -3.74 -5.09 -15.49
N GLY A 52 -3.32 -6.12 -16.23
CA GLY A 52 -2.04 -6.78 -16.07
C GLY A 52 -1.99 -7.63 -14.80
N ARG A 53 -0.83 -8.23 -14.53
CA ARG A 53 -0.66 -9.14 -13.40
C ARG A 53 -0.25 -8.41 -12.12
N PHE A 54 -1.03 -8.64 -11.06
CA PHE A 54 -0.81 -8.05 -9.75
C PHE A 54 -1.22 -9.04 -8.66
N LEU A 55 -0.51 -9.00 -7.54
CA LEU A 55 -0.93 -9.72 -6.34
C LEU A 55 -1.91 -8.85 -5.56
N ARG A 56 -3.05 -9.42 -5.15
CA ARG A 56 -3.98 -8.72 -4.27
C ARG A 56 -3.42 -8.75 -2.87
N VAL A 57 -3.03 -7.59 -2.36
CA VAL A 57 -2.44 -7.46 -1.03
C VAL A 57 -3.53 -7.14 -0.03
N SER A 58 -3.68 -7.98 0.99
CA SER A 58 -4.50 -7.66 2.17
C SER A 58 -3.60 -7.52 3.37
N LEU A 59 -3.48 -6.29 3.87
CA LEU A 59 -2.65 -5.94 5.01
C LEU A 59 -3.34 -6.30 6.33
N GLN A 60 -2.54 -6.70 7.31
CA GLN A 60 -2.93 -6.96 8.69
C GLN A 60 -2.05 -6.10 9.62
N PRO A 61 -2.60 -5.62 10.76
CA PRO A 61 -3.97 -5.83 11.25
C PRO A 61 -5.03 -5.07 10.43
N ASP A 62 -6.25 -5.61 10.37
CA ASP A 62 -7.41 -5.05 9.67
C ASP A 62 -8.47 -4.44 10.62
N HIS A 63 -8.13 -4.33 11.91
CA HIS A 63 -8.94 -3.69 12.92
C HIS A 63 -8.14 -2.64 13.69
N ALA A 64 -8.79 -1.52 14.00
CA ALA A 64 -8.26 -0.49 14.88
C ALA A 64 -9.18 -0.32 16.10
N LYS A 65 -8.59 0.00 17.25
CA LYS A 65 -9.33 0.39 18.45
C LYS A 65 -9.44 1.90 18.47
N LEU A 66 -10.67 2.41 18.36
CA LEU A 66 -10.94 3.84 18.51
C LEU A 66 -11.03 4.22 20.00
N PRO A 67 -10.78 5.50 20.35
CA PRO A 67 -11.00 6.00 21.70
C PRO A 67 -12.46 5.84 22.12
N ALA A 68 -12.70 5.56 23.41
CA ALA A 68 -14.04 5.38 23.93
C ALA A 68 -14.93 6.61 23.67
N GLY A 69 -16.13 6.39 23.14
CA GLY A 69 -17.11 7.45 22.84
C GLY A 69 -16.97 8.10 21.46
N VAL A 70 -16.00 7.67 20.63
CA VAL A 70 -15.89 8.13 19.24
C VAL A 70 -16.67 7.18 18.34
N GLU A 71 -17.88 7.58 17.94
CA GLU A 71 -18.63 6.89 16.89
C GLU A 71 -18.22 7.41 15.52
N VAL A 72 -17.96 6.49 14.60
CA VAL A 72 -17.51 6.80 13.25
C VAL A 72 -18.40 6.11 12.24
N GLU A 73 -18.83 6.85 11.21
CA GLU A 73 -19.66 6.31 10.14
C GLU A 73 -18.86 5.34 9.24
N SER A 74 -19.57 4.39 8.63
CA SER A 74 -18.98 3.54 7.58
C SER A 74 -18.47 4.41 6.43
N GLY A 75 -17.26 4.12 5.94
CA GLY A 75 -16.59 4.86 4.88
C GLY A 75 -15.86 6.12 5.35
N ALA A 76 -16.01 6.51 6.61
CA ALA A 76 -15.27 7.65 7.16
C ALA A 76 -13.77 7.38 7.18
N THR A 77 -13.00 8.45 7.05
CA THR A 77 -11.55 8.39 7.04
C THR A 77 -11.00 8.68 8.43
N ILE A 78 -10.13 7.81 8.92
CA ILE A 78 -9.44 7.94 10.20
C ILE A 78 -7.93 7.79 9.99
N TYR A 79 -7.17 8.11 11.02
CA TYR A 79 -5.72 7.98 11.03
C TYR A 79 -5.30 6.98 12.10
N VAL A 80 -4.43 6.04 11.73
CA VAL A 80 -3.86 5.05 12.65
C VAL A 80 -2.39 5.31 12.86
N LYS A 81 -1.95 5.28 14.12
CA LYS A 81 -0.54 5.41 14.49
C LYS A 81 0.14 4.05 14.40
N LEU A 82 1.21 3.99 13.64
CA LEU A 82 2.00 2.79 13.41
C LEU A 82 3.26 2.84 14.28
N LEU A 83 3.49 1.77 15.03
CA LEU A 83 4.72 1.57 15.79
C LEU A 83 5.43 0.29 15.35
N PRO A 84 6.75 0.31 15.16
CA PRO A 84 7.51 -0.90 14.89
C PRO A 84 7.46 -1.83 16.11
N GLY A 85 7.05 -3.07 15.92
CA GLY A 85 7.15 -4.13 16.91
C GLY A 85 8.58 -4.66 17.07
N GLU A 86 8.80 -5.47 18.09
CA GLU A 86 10.12 -6.07 18.39
C GLU A 86 10.60 -7.03 17.28
N ASP A 87 9.68 -7.63 16.54
CA ASP A 87 9.94 -8.49 15.38
C ASP A 87 10.21 -7.70 14.09
N GLY A 88 10.23 -6.36 14.17
CA GLY A 88 10.34 -5.48 13.02
C GLY A 88 9.05 -5.35 12.20
N VAL A 89 7.94 -5.98 12.63
CA VAL A 89 6.62 -5.82 12.04
C VAL A 89 5.87 -4.72 12.82
N SER A 90 5.36 -3.74 12.09
CA SER A 90 4.60 -2.65 12.68
C SER A 90 3.19 -3.07 13.04
N THR A 91 2.70 -2.55 14.17
CA THR A 91 1.32 -2.76 14.64
C THR A 91 0.61 -1.42 14.80
N ILE A 92 -0.71 -1.45 14.86
CA ILE A 92 -1.52 -0.27 15.16
C ILE A 92 -1.46 -0.03 16.66
N ALA A 93 -0.92 1.11 17.05
CA ALA A 93 -0.83 1.53 18.44
C ALA A 93 -2.04 2.34 18.89
N ASP A 94 -2.54 3.22 18.02
CA ASP A 94 -3.62 4.15 18.32
C ASP A 94 -4.39 4.53 17.06
N ALA A 95 -5.61 5.05 17.20
CA ALA A 95 -6.45 5.53 16.12
C ALA A 95 -7.13 6.85 16.49
N ALA A 96 -7.16 7.81 15.57
CA ALA A 96 -7.74 9.13 15.79
C ALA A 96 -8.41 9.67 14.51
N LEU A 97 -9.28 10.67 14.68
CA LEU A 97 -9.94 11.35 13.55
C LEU A 97 -8.99 12.28 12.78
N SER A 98 -7.92 12.73 13.44
CA SER A 98 -6.85 13.55 12.86
C SER A 98 -5.49 12.98 13.26
N PRO A 99 -4.46 13.11 12.42
CA PRO A 99 -3.12 12.70 12.80
C PRO A 99 -2.62 13.56 13.96
N GLY A 100 -1.89 12.95 14.90
CA GLY A 100 -1.16 13.68 15.92
C GLY A 100 0.15 14.27 15.38
N ASP A 101 0.79 15.14 16.17
CA ASP A 101 2.03 15.82 15.77
C ASP A 101 3.27 14.90 15.79
N ASP A 102 3.19 13.75 16.46
CA ASP A 102 4.31 12.82 16.63
C ASP A 102 3.98 11.39 16.19
N GLY A 103 4.95 10.77 15.53
CA GLY A 103 4.94 9.39 15.03
C GLY A 103 4.49 9.27 13.58
N VAL A 104 4.41 8.01 13.13
CA VAL A 104 4.01 7.66 11.78
C VAL A 104 2.51 7.40 11.75
N TRP A 105 1.77 8.31 11.12
CA TRP A 105 0.32 8.21 10.96
C TRP A 105 -0.04 7.80 9.55
N ALA A 106 -0.92 6.80 9.44
CA ALA A 106 -1.44 6.29 8.18
C ALA A 106 -2.95 6.55 8.07
N GLN A 107 -3.38 7.05 6.91
CA GLN A 107 -4.78 7.29 6.61
C GLN A 107 -5.47 5.99 6.16
N VAL A 108 -6.57 5.64 6.82
CA VAL A 108 -7.36 4.43 6.53
C VAL A 108 -8.85 4.74 6.51
N LYS A 109 -9.65 3.86 5.91
CA LYS A 109 -11.12 4.00 5.90
C LYS A 109 -11.76 3.03 6.87
N VAL A 110 -12.82 3.44 7.54
CA VAL A 110 -13.66 2.54 8.35
C VAL A 110 -14.56 1.72 7.44
N ARG A 111 -14.56 0.40 7.59
CA ARG A 111 -15.41 -0.48 6.78
C ARG A 111 -16.84 -0.48 7.29
N TYR A 112 -17.05 -0.76 8.58
CA TYR A 112 -18.34 -0.71 9.26
C TYR A 112 -18.12 -0.40 10.74
N ASN A 113 -19.13 0.19 11.41
CA ASN A 113 -19.04 0.50 12.83
C ASN A 113 -19.37 -0.76 13.65
N TYR A 114 -18.49 -1.14 14.58
CA TYR A 114 -18.68 -2.25 15.52
C TYR A 114 -18.12 -1.81 16.89
N SER A 115 -18.77 -2.24 17.98
CA SER A 115 -18.57 -1.65 19.31
C SER A 115 -17.16 -1.84 19.91
N ASP A 116 -16.50 -2.97 19.61
CA ASP A 116 -15.27 -3.37 20.33
C ASP A 116 -14.00 -3.32 19.47
N ALA A 117 -14.15 -3.44 18.14
CA ALA A 117 -13.04 -3.39 17.18
C ALA A 117 -13.56 -2.87 15.85
N THR A 118 -13.06 -1.73 15.40
CA THR A 118 -13.51 -1.10 14.16
C THR A 118 -12.69 -1.66 13.00
N PRO A 119 -13.28 -2.48 12.10
CA PRO A 119 -12.59 -2.93 10.92
C PRO A 119 -12.26 -1.75 10.02
N ILE A 120 -11.02 -1.75 9.55
CA ILE A 120 -10.44 -0.73 8.69
C ILE A 120 -10.11 -1.32 7.32
N GLU A 121 -10.04 -0.44 6.34
CA GLU A 121 -9.59 -0.72 4.99
C GLU A 121 -8.36 0.13 4.71
N TRP A 122 -7.25 -0.56 4.44
CA TRP A 122 -6.01 0.06 4.02
C TRP A 122 -6.13 0.60 2.59
N PRO A 123 -5.54 1.76 2.26
CA PRO A 123 -5.60 2.35 0.93
C PRO A 123 -4.70 1.66 -0.11
N ILE A 124 -4.23 0.44 0.20
CA ILE A 124 -3.35 -0.38 -0.63
C ILE A 124 -3.97 -1.77 -0.72
N ASP A 125 -4.29 -2.19 -1.94
CA ASP A 125 -4.91 -3.48 -2.23
C ASP A 125 -4.12 -4.33 -3.23
N ARG A 126 -3.03 -3.80 -3.81
CA ARG A 126 -2.32 -4.42 -4.96
C ARG A 126 -0.82 -4.22 -4.92
N PHE A 127 -0.12 -5.25 -5.41
CA PHE A 127 1.30 -5.22 -5.74
C PHE A 127 1.51 -5.63 -7.19
N TYR A 128 1.92 -4.68 -8.04
CA TYR A 128 2.15 -4.93 -9.45
C TYR A 128 3.46 -5.70 -9.68
N VAL A 129 3.36 -6.74 -10.51
CA VAL A 129 4.49 -7.61 -10.88
C VAL A 129 4.70 -7.49 -12.39
N ASN A 130 5.95 -7.59 -12.83
CA ASN A 130 6.26 -7.58 -14.26
C ASN A 130 5.66 -8.83 -14.94
N GLU A 131 5.01 -8.67 -16.08
CA GLU A 131 4.35 -9.77 -16.81
C GLU A 131 5.30 -10.95 -17.11
N VAL A 132 6.57 -10.64 -17.41
CA VAL A 132 7.59 -11.65 -17.73
C VAL A 132 7.90 -12.54 -16.53
N ILE A 133 7.81 -12.01 -15.31
CA ILE A 133 8.17 -12.72 -14.08
C ILE A 133 6.95 -13.26 -13.32
N ALA A 134 5.75 -12.85 -13.72
CA ALA A 134 4.53 -13.17 -13.02
C ALA A 134 4.17 -14.68 -13.00
N PRO A 135 4.39 -15.49 -14.05
CA PRO A 135 4.18 -16.93 -13.96
C PRO A 135 5.03 -17.62 -12.88
N GLU A 136 6.24 -17.12 -12.64
CA GLU A 136 7.11 -17.62 -11.56
C GLU A 136 6.65 -17.12 -10.19
N ALA A 137 6.05 -15.92 -10.13
CA ALA A 137 5.41 -15.42 -8.91
C ALA A 137 4.26 -16.34 -8.47
N ASP A 138 3.42 -16.78 -9.40
CA ASP A 138 2.32 -17.70 -9.10
C ASP A 138 2.83 -19.04 -8.58
N LYS A 139 3.80 -19.64 -9.28
CA LYS A 139 4.37 -20.93 -8.89
C LYS A 139 4.97 -20.82 -7.50
N TRP A 140 5.79 -19.78 -7.30
CA TRP A 140 6.40 -19.53 -6.00
C TRP A 140 5.33 -19.36 -4.92
N LEU A 141 4.29 -18.56 -5.15
CA LEU A 141 3.20 -18.36 -4.18
C LEU A 141 2.44 -19.67 -3.91
N ALA A 142 2.08 -20.43 -4.94
CA ALA A 142 1.35 -21.69 -4.81
C ALA A 142 2.13 -22.74 -4.00
N GLU A 143 3.45 -22.82 -4.22
CA GLU A 143 4.35 -23.75 -3.54
C GLU A 143 4.66 -23.29 -2.11
N ASN A 144 4.83 -21.97 -1.91
CA ASN A 144 5.32 -21.43 -0.64
C ASN A 144 4.21 -20.96 0.30
N LEU A 145 2.97 -20.72 -0.14
CA LEU A 145 1.88 -20.28 0.76
C LEU A 145 1.29 -21.41 1.61
N ARG A 146 1.32 -22.66 1.14
CA ARG A 146 0.60 -23.77 1.80
C ARG A 146 1.23 -24.26 3.10
N ASN A 147 2.56 -24.23 3.23
CA ASN A 147 3.30 -24.86 4.33
C ASN A 147 4.29 -23.91 5.04
N ARG A 148 4.07 -22.60 4.95
CA ARG A 148 5.05 -21.60 5.39
C ARG A 148 4.73 -21.07 6.78
N GLU A 149 5.77 -21.07 7.63
CA GLU A 149 5.74 -20.45 8.96
C GLU A 149 5.99 -18.94 8.90
N ALA A 150 6.80 -18.48 7.94
CA ALA A 150 7.21 -17.08 7.86
C ALA A 150 6.22 -16.19 7.07
N PRO A 151 5.69 -15.11 7.65
CA PRO A 151 4.72 -14.26 6.98
C PRO A 151 5.32 -13.50 5.79
N ILE A 152 4.48 -13.18 4.80
CA ILE A 152 4.82 -12.20 3.77
C ILE A 152 4.66 -10.80 4.40
N LEU A 153 5.68 -9.97 4.27
CA LEU A 153 5.68 -8.61 4.78
C LEU A 153 5.52 -7.62 3.63
N ALA A 154 4.59 -6.69 3.79
CA ALA A 154 4.45 -5.53 2.94
C ALA A 154 5.35 -4.41 3.47
N GLU A 155 6.27 -3.94 2.63
CA GLU A 155 7.14 -2.80 2.91
C GLU A 155 6.47 -1.55 2.40
N VAL A 156 5.94 -0.76 3.32
CA VAL A 156 5.10 0.40 3.04
C VAL A 156 5.82 1.67 3.49
N ARG A 157 5.84 2.67 2.62
CA ARG A 157 6.31 4.01 2.93
C ARG A 157 5.14 4.88 3.35
N VAL A 158 5.28 5.56 4.49
CA VAL A 158 4.23 6.42 5.04
C VAL A 158 4.75 7.86 5.20
N LEU A 159 4.03 8.82 4.63
CA LEU A 159 4.34 10.24 4.73
C LEU A 159 3.05 11.07 4.67
N ASP A 160 2.85 11.99 5.61
CA ASP A 160 1.68 12.87 5.68
C ASP A 160 0.34 12.10 5.57
N GLY A 161 0.22 10.95 6.26
CA GLY A 161 -0.95 10.07 6.19
C GLY A 161 -1.01 9.17 4.95
N ARG A 162 -0.28 9.48 3.87
CA ARG A 162 -0.28 8.67 2.65
C ARG A 162 0.61 7.45 2.78
N MET A 163 0.11 6.34 2.24
CA MET A 163 0.82 5.07 2.20
C MET A 163 1.13 4.68 0.76
N VAL A 164 2.35 4.20 0.51
CA VAL A 164 2.74 3.61 -0.76
C VAL A 164 3.44 2.28 -0.51
N LEU A 165 2.98 1.22 -1.17
CA LEU A 165 3.63 -0.08 -1.15
C LEU A 165 4.90 -0.04 -2.01
N GLU A 166 6.06 -0.11 -1.38
CA GLU A 166 7.36 -0.13 -2.04
C GLU A 166 7.68 -1.55 -2.55
N ASN A 167 7.50 -2.54 -1.67
CA ASN A 167 7.90 -3.92 -1.92
C ASN A 167 7.10 -4.94 -1.10
N LEU A 168 7.25 -6.20 -1.47
CA LEU A 168 6.97 -7.33 -0.59
C LEU A 168 8.29 -7.97 -0.20
N SER A 169 8.41 -8.41 1.05
CA SER A 169 9.55 -9.17 1.53
C SER A 169 9.15 -10.43 2.26
N VAL A 170 10.04 -11.39 2.17
CA VAL A 170 9.86 -12.77 2.60
C VAL A 170 11.20 -13.21 3.19
N ASP A 171 11.21 -13.59 4.47
CA ASP A 171 12.43 -14.01 5.18
C ASP A 171 13.57 -12.97 5.07
N GLY A 172 13.21 -11.70 5.13
CA GLY A 172 14.15 -10.57 5.00
C GLY A 172 14.68 -10.33 3.58
N ARG A 173 14.28 -11.12 2.58
CA ARG A 173 14.64 -10.92 1.17
C ARG A 173 13.51 -10.27 0.39
N SER A 174 13.86 -9.47 -0.62
CA SER A 174 12.85 -8.88 -1.49
C SER A 174 12.17 -9.96 -2.33
N PHE A 175 10.85 -9.89 -2.42
CA PHE A 175 10.08 -10.75 -3.30
C PHE A 175 10.52 -10.61 -4.76
N ARG A 176 10.84 -9.40 -5.23
CA ARG A 176 11.34 -9.18 -6.60
C ARG A 176 12.70 -9.85 -6.85
N GLU A 177 13.56 -9.90 -5.85
CA GLU A 177 14.86 -10.58 -5.95
C GLU A 177 14.68 -12.10 -6.01
N ILE A 178 13.83 -12.65 -5.13
CA ILE A 178 13.46 -14.07 -5.12
C ILE A 178 12.97 -14.50 -6.50
N LEU A 179 12.07 -13.74 -7.13
CA LEU A 179 11.56 -14.07 -8.46
C LEU A 179 12.62 -13.98 -9.55
N ARG A 180 13.56 -13.04 -9.44
CA ARG A 180 14.64 -12.87 -10.42
C ARG A 180 15.62 -14.05 -10.38
N GLU A 181 15.96 -14.53 -9.19
CA GLU A 181 16.86 -15.69 -9.02
C GLU A 181 16.26 -16.96 -9.66
N THR A 182 14.97 -17.21 -9.45
CA THR A 182 14.26 -18.34 -10.05
C THR A 182 14.35 -18.30 -11.58
N LEU A 183 14.21 -17.11 -12.19
CA LEU A 183 14.31 -16.96 -13.65
C LEU A 183 15.71 -17.21 -14.20
N THR A 184 16.76 -16.88 -13.45
CA THR A 184 18.15 -17.15 -13.86
C THR A 184 18.53 -18.62 -13.74
N LEU A 185 17.90 -19.38 -12.85
CA LEU A 185 18.19 -20.81 -12.65
C LEU A 185 17.48 -21.72 -13.68
N VAL A 186 16.48 -21.21 -14.39
CA VAL A 186 15.70 -21.95 -15.41
C VAL A 186 16.28 -21.76 -16.82
N LYS A 187 17.25 -20.86 -17.01
CA LYS A 187 18.01 -20.69 -18.26
C LYS A 187 19.31 -21.46 -18.24
#